data_AF-A0A3A5VUP5-F1
#
_entry.id   AF-A0A3A5VUP5-F1
#
_cell.length_a   1.000
_cell.length_b   1.000
_cell.length_c   1.000
_cell.angle_alpha   90.00
_cell.angle_beta   90.00
_cell.angle_gamma   90.00
#
_symmetry.space_group_name_H-M   'P 1'
#
loop_
_entity.id
_entity.type
_entity.pdbx_description
1 polymer ?
#
loop_
_entity_poly.entity_id
_entity_poly.type
_entity_poly.pdbx_seq_one_letter_code
_entity_poly.pdbx_strand_id
1 'polypeptide(L)'
;MAKPSTSQSIELNSLRDFVIEVMDSMEIWSKDKLTSLTEIDLGVLRKNATQRHGVTRWKKGVLKPSVPEQVEVIDLHPRLLSEKWKPYAAWVMHHEFVHALGYTAHDSTFRSLESLWPSEKSSQMGSEFTEMLRKEKASWLWVCSTCNKEYPRQKASRGRYLCRICRTVLQDIPNKASQ
;
A
#
# COMPACT_ATOMS: atom_id res chain seq x y z
N MET A 1 11.78 4.71 11.82
CA MET A 1 10.93 4.76 10.61
C MET A 1 11.36 5.91 9.72
N ALA A 2 10.90 5.97 8.47
CA ALA A 2 11.06 7.19 7.69
C ALA A 2 10.08 8.23 8.26
N LYS A 3 10.53 9.47 8.48
CA LYS A 3 9.64 10.54 8.91
C LYS A 3 9.00 11.18 7.68
N PRO A 4 7.69 11.46 7.68
CA PRO A 4 7.07 12.22 6.60
C PRO A 4 7.68 13.62 6.53
N SER A 5 7.78 14.19 5.34
CA SER A 5 7.98 15.62 5.17
C SER A 5 6.73 16.40 5.58
N THR A 6 6.84 17.71 5.80
CA THR A 6 5.69 18.57 6.13
C THR A 6 4.55 18.42 5.12
N SER A 7 4.86 18.42 3.83
CA SER A 7 3.86 18.21 2.77
C SER A 7 3.22 16.83 2.84
N GLN A 8 3.99 15.78 3.14
CA GLN A 8 3.43 14.43 3.29
C GLN A 8 2.52 14.33 4.51
N SER A 9 2.85 14.99 5.62
CA SER A 9 1.97 15.04 6.80
C SER A 9 0.65 15.74 6.49
N ILE A 10 0.67 16.84 5.71
CA ILE A 10 -0.55 17.53 5.27
C ILE A 10 -1.41 16.61 4.40
N GLU A 11 -0.83 15.94 3.40
CA GLU A 11 -1.56 15.01 2.53
C GLU A 11 -2.11 13.81 3.30
N LEU A 12 -1.36 13.27 4.28
CA LEU A 12 -1.82 12.16 5.13
C LEU A 12 -3.02 12.56 5.98
N ASN A 13 -2.99 13.75 6.60
CA ASN A 13 -4.12 14.24 7.41
C ASN A 13 -5.35 14.52 6.54
N SER A 14 -5.18 15.17 5.38
CA SER A 14 -6.27 15.39 4.42
C SER A 14 -6.88 14.07 3.95
N LEU A 15 -6.04 13.07 3.66
CA LEU A 15 -6.50 11.74 3.30
C LEU A 15 -7.29 11.06 4.42
N ARG A 16 -6.84 11.20 5.67
CA ARG A 16 -7.54 10.68 6.85
C ARG A 16 -8.91 11.29 6.99
N ASP A 17 -9.01 12.60 6.93
CA ASP A 17 -10.28 13.31 7.12
C ASP A 17 -11.29 12.88 6.06
N PHE A 18 -10.84 12.78 4.80
CA PHE A 18 -11.65 12.24 3.70
C PHE A 18 -12.10 10.78 3.94
N VAL A 19 -11.19 9.90 4.36
CA VAL A 19 -11.52 8.48 4.59
C VAL A 19 -12.49 8.33 5.76
N ILE A 20 -12.31 9.09 6.84
CA ILE A 20 -13.22 9.10 7.99
C ILE A 20 -14.60 9.59 7.58
N GLU A 21 -14.70 10.65 6.78
CA GLU A 21 -15.98 11.14 6.25
C GLU A 21 -16.70 10.07 5.42
N VAL A 22 -15.97 9.38 4.53
CA VAL A 22 -16.54 8.26 3.76
C VAL A 22 -16.97 7.12 4.68
N MET A 23 -16.18 6.78 5.70
CA MET A 23 -16.53 5.73 6.67
C MET A 23 -17.77 6.11 7.51
N ASP A 24 -17.93 7.37 7.91
CA ASP A 24 -19.13 7.86 8.62
C ASP A 24 -20.39 7.65 7.77
N SER A 25 -20.29 7.90 6.45
CA SER A 25 -21.40 7.68 5.51
C SER A 25 -21.81 6.21 5.32
N MET A 26 -21.01 5.24 5.79
CA MET A 26 -21.35 3.81 5.71
C MET A 26 -22.34 3.37 6.80
N GLU A 27 -22.59 4.20 7.81
CA GLU A 27 -23.54 3.96 8.92
C GLU A 27 -23.31 2.67 9.75
N ILE A 28 -22.16 2.00 9.58
CA ILE A 28 -21.80 0.79 10.34
C ILE A 28 -20.85 1.07 11.52
N TRP A 29 -20.24 2.25 11.55
CA TRP A 29 -19.26 2.65 12.55
C TRP A 29 -19.88 3.65 13.52
N SER A 30 -19.57 3.52 14.82
CA SER A 30 -19.96 4.54 15.79
C SER A 30 -19.08 5.78 15.65
N LYS A 31 -19.64 6.96 15.90
CA LYS A 31 -18.91 8.24 15.88
C LYS A 31 -17.71 8.24 16.83
N ASP A 32 -17.84 7.62 18.00
CA ASP A 32 -16.74 7.51 18.97
C ASP A 32 -15.56 6.71 18.39
N LYS A 33 -15.84 5.61 17.68
CA LYS A 33 -14.80 4.81 17.02
C LYS A 33 -14.13 5.60 15.90
N LEU A 34 -14.89 6.31 15.08
CA LEU A 34 -14.32 7.13 14.00
C LEU A 34 -13.49 8.29 14.54
N THR A 35 -13.96 8.95 15.61
CA THR A 35 -13.20 9.98 16.31
C THR A 35 -11.88 9.41 16.83
N SER A 36 -11.86 8.21 17.42
CA SER A 36 -10.60 7.63 17.92
C SER A 36 -9.54 7.38 16.82
N LEU A 37 -9.93 7.29 15.54
CA LEU A 37 -9.00 7.16 14.43
C LEU A 37 -8.26 8.48 14.13
N THR A 38 -8.78 9.65 14.53
CA THR A 38 -8.11 10.95 14.34
C THR A 38 -6.87 11.10 15.19
N GLU A 39 -6.82 10.37 16.31
CA GLU A 39 -5.72 10.39 17.27
C GLU A 39 -4.57 9.45 16.88
N ILE A 40 -4.74 8.62 15.84
CA ILE A 40 -3.68 7.74 15.37
C ILE A 40 -2.62 8.55 14.62
N ASP A 41 -1.36 8.37 15.03
CA ASP A 41 -0.21 8.93 14.33
C ASP A 41 -0.13 8.37 12.90
N LEU A 42 0.14 9.24 11.93
CA LEU A 42 0.34 8.88 10.53
C LEU A 42 1.81 9.03 10.13
N GLY A 43 2.30 8.03 9.41
CA GLY A 43 3.69 7.94 8.98
C GLY A 43 3.84 7.51 7.53
N VAL A 44 5.09 7.32 7.12
CA VAL A 44 5.42 6.82 5.79
C VAL A 44 6.35 5.62 5.85
N LEU A 45 6.09 4.66 4.96
CA LEU A 45 6.99 3.55 4.70
C LEU A 45 8.29 4.05 4.07
N ARG A 46 9.33 3.22 4.14
CA ARG A 46 10.56 3.47 3.37
C ARG A 46 10.23 3.49 1.88
N LYS A 47 10.77 4.48 1.15
CA LYS A 47 10.57 4.67 -0.30
C LYS A 47 10.90 3.45 -1.19
N ASN A 48 11.67 2.49 -0.66
CA ASN A 48 12.10 1.30 -1.39
C ASN A 48 11.24 0.05 -1.10
N ALA A 49 10.17 0.18 -0.31
CA ALA A 49 9.20 -0.88 -0.10
C ALA A 49 8.37 -1.06 -1.38
N THR A 50 8.37 -2.26 -1.97
CA THR A 50 7.67 -2.51 -3.24
C THR A 50 6.47 -3.44 -3.10
N GLN A 51 6.23 -4.00 -1.91
CA GLN A 51 5.18 -5.00 -1.66
C GLN A 51 4.18 -4.57 -0.59
N ARG A 52 4.61 -3.72 0.35
CA ARG A 52 3.78 -3.21 1.42
C ARG A 52 3.38 -1.78 1.09
N HIS A 53 2.08 -1.51 1.04
CA HIS A 53 1.52 -0.21 0.64
C HIS A 53 0.97 0.58 1.83
N GLY A 54 0.42 -0.12 2.82
CA GLY A 54 0.06 0.39 4.13
C GLY A 54 0.53 -0.57 5.23
N VAL A 55 0.58 -0.09 6.47
CA VAL A 55 0.68 -0.95 7.66
C VAL A 55 0.24 -0.23 8.92
N THR A 56 -0.66 -0.86 9.67
CA THR A 56 -0.96 -0.55 11.07
C THR A 56 0.08 -1.19 11.98
N ARG A 57 0.76 -0.38 12.80
CA ARG A 57 1.70 -0.84 13.84
C ARG A 57 1.07 -0.65 15.21
N TRP A 58 1.28 -1.61 16.08
CA TRP A 58 0.72 -1.62 17.43
C TRP A 58 1.74 -1.18 18.46
N LYS A 59 1.28 -0.53 19.54
CA LYS A 59 2.10 -0.18 20.70
C LYS A 59 2.76 -1.44 21.27
N LYS A 60 4.00 -1.27 21.77
CA LYS A 60 4.78 -2.37 22.35
C LYS A 60 4.00 -3.09 23.46
N GLY A 61 3.92 -4.41 23.37
CA GLY A 61 3.24 -5.26 24.35
C GLY A 61 1.79 -5.61 24.00
N VAL A 62 1.22 -5.03 22.95
CA VAL A 62 -0.11 -5.41 22.44
C VAL A 62 -0.01 -6.73 21.67
N LEU A 63 -0.63 -7.79 22.18
CA LEU A 63 -0.65 -9.12 21.54
C LEU A 63 -1.95 -9.41 20.76
N LYS A 64 -3.06 -8.85 21.24
CA LYS A 64 -4.41 -9.03 20.66
C LYS A 64 -5.04 -7.65 20.48
N PRO A 65 -4.65 -6.92 19.44
CA PRO A 65 -5.18 -5.58 19.19
C PRO A 65 -6.68 -5.64 18.89
N SER A 66 -7.43 -4.71 19.47
CA SER A 66 -8.89 -4.65 19.35
C SER A 66 -9.45 -3.23 19.29
N VAL A 67 -8.65 -2.21 19.59
CA VAL A 67 -9.09 -0.81 19.63
C VAL A 67 -8.04 0.15 19.05
N PRO A 68 -8.46 1.29 18.47
CA PRO A 68 -7.58 2.29 17.87
C PRO A 68 -6.48 2.82 18.79
N GLU A 69 -6.73 2.96 20.09
CA GLU A 69 -5.77 3.49 21.08
C GLU A 69 -4.56 2.57 21.27
N GLN A 70 -4.63 1.32 20.82
CA GLN A 70 -3.53 0.37 20.83
C GLN A 70 -2.62 0.51 19.61
N VAL A 71 -3.02 1.29 18.60
CA VAL A 71 -2.20 1.61 17.43
C VAL A 71 -1.10 2.60 17.85
N GLU A 72 0.13 2.32 17.42
CA GLU A 72 1.26 3.25 17.53
C GLU A 72 1.28 4.20 16.33
N VAL A 73 1.14 3.68 15.11
CA VAL A 73 1.21 4.47 13.88
C VAL A 73 0.61 3.70 12.71
N ILE A 74 0.01 4.41 11.76
CA ILE A 74 -0.33 3.89 10.43
C ILE A 74 0.63 4.49 9.40
N ASP A 75 1.44 3.64 8.77
CA ASP A 75 2.37 4.07 7.72
C ASP A 75 1.80 3.79 6.33
N LEU A 76 1.76 4.78 5.44
CA LEU A 76 1.46 4.58 4.02
C LEU A 76 2.73 4.68 3.16
N HIS A 77 2.74 4.04 1.99
CA HIS A 77 3.82 4.20 1.03
C HIS A 77 3.82 5.66 0.50
N PRO A 78 4.95 6.38 0.53
CA PRO A 78 4.98 7.80 0.17
C PRO A 78 4.52 8.11 -1.26
N ARG A 79 4.67 7.14 -2.18
CA ARG A 79 4.21 7.25 -3.57
C ARG A 79 2.67 7.22 -3.71
N LEU A 80 1.93 6.79 -2.69
CA LEU A 80 0.46 6.87 -2.66
C LEU A 80 -0.03 8.31 -2.58
N LEU A 81 0.77 9.22 -2.00
CA LEU A 81 0.39 10.62 -1.76
C LEU A 81 0.47 11.52 -3.01
N SER A 82 0.67 10.94 -4.19
CA SER A 82 0.62 11.69 -5.47
C SER A 82 -0.78 11.62 -6.07
N GLU A 83 -1.19 12.65 -6.81
CA GLU A 83 -2.51 12.76 -7.46
C GLU A 83 -2.99 11.46 -8.14
N LYS A 84 -2.13 10.82 -8.94
CA LYS A 84 -2.48 9.57 -9.64
C LYS A 84 -2.97 8.47 -8.69
N TRP A 85 -2.39 8.38 -7.50
CA TRP A 85 -2.60 7.28 -6.57
C TRP A 85 -3.51 7.64 -5.40
N LYS A 86 -4.00 8.88 -5.30
CA LYS A 86 -4.92 9.31 -4.24
C LYS A 86 -6.15 8.40 -4.06
N PRO A 87 -6.85 7.95 -5.12
CA PRO A 87 -7.96 7.01 -4.95
C PRO A 87 -7.53 5.70 -4.29
N TYR A 88 -6.37 5.16 -4.68
CA TYR A 88 -5.83 3.96 -4.08
C TYR A 88 -5.33 4.19 -2.64
N ALA A 89 -4.73 5.36 -2.38
CA ALA A 89 -4.30 5.76 -1.04
C ALA A 89 -5.46 5.74 -0.05
N ALA A 90 -6.62 6.25 -0.45
CA ALA A 90 -7.81 6.27 0.38
C ALA A 90 -8.31 4.85 0.72
N TRP A 91 -8.32 3.96 -0.28
CA TRP A 91 -8.64 2.54 -0.04
C TRP A 91 -7.63 1.86 0.88
N VAL A 92 -6.32 2.10 0.70
CA VAL A 92 -5.29 1.55 1.60
C VAL A 92 -5.46 2.10 3.02
N MET A 93 -5.75 3.39 3.18
CA MET A 93 -5.97 3.97 4.51
C MET A 93 -7.21 3.38 5.19
N HIS A 94 -8.31 3.20 4.46
CA HIS A 94 -9.47 2.48 4.96
C HIS A 94 -9.12 1.06 5.42
N HIS A 95 -8.35 0.31 4.62
CA HIS A 95 -7.87 -1.03 4.99
C HIS A 95 -7.12 -1.00 6.34
N GLU A 96 -6.20 -0.04 6.51
CA GLU A 96 -5.46 0.12 7.76
C GLU A 96 -6.35 0.58 8.94
N PHE A 97 -7.41 1.36 8.69
CA PHE A 97 -8.40 1.70 9.72
C PHE A 97 -9.27 0.52 10.13
N VAL A 98 -9.64 -0.38 9.22
CA VAL A 98 -10.33 -1.62 9.58
C VAL A 98 -9.45 -2.46 10.49
N HIS A 99 -8.14 -2.52 10.21
CA HIS A 99 -7.17 -3.11 11.13
C HIS A 99 -7.16 -2.39 12.48
N ALA A 100 -7.06 -1.07 12.51
CA ALA A 100 -7.05 -0.26 13.73
C ALA A 100 -8.30 -0.46 14.60
N LEU A 101 -9.45 -0.73 13.98
CA LEU A 101 -10.73 -1.01 14.65
C LEU A 101 -10.83 -2.45 15.20
N GLY A 102 -9.75 -3.23 15.13
CA GLY A 102 -9.62 -4.55 15.76
C GLY A 102 -9.75 -5.74 14.81
N TYR A 103 -10.07 -5.52 13.54
CA TYR A 103 -10.19 -6.60 12.55
C TYR A 103 -8.83 -6.87 11.93
N THR A 104 -8.03 -7.71 12.59
CA THR A 104 -6.62 -7.94 12.19
C THR A 104 -6.41 -9.12 11.25
N ALA A 105 -7.31 -10.10 11.26
CA ALA A 105 -7.28 -11.20 10.31
C ALA A 105 -7.99 -10.78 9.03
N HIS A 106 -7.41 -11.10 7.87
CA HIS A 106 -8.06 -10.90 6.56
C HIS A 106 -9.13 -11.96 6.27
N ASP A 107 -10.00 -12.23 7.24
CA ASP A 107 -11.10 -13.19 7.18
C ASP A 107 -12.33 -12.61 6.46
N SER A 108 -13.43 -13.37 6.41
CA SER A 108 -14.66 -12.94 5.74
C SER A 108 -15.23 -11.64 6.30
N THR A 109 -15.15 -11.42 7.61
CA THR A 109 -15.67 -10.20 8.25
C THR A 109 -14.84 -9.00 7.82
N PHE A 110 -13.50 -9.13 7.86
CA PHE A 110 -12.62 -8.09 7.34
C PHE A 110 -12.91 -7.77 5.88
N ARG A 111 -13.04 -8.80 5.03
CA ARG A 111 -13.29 -8.61 3.59
C ARG A 111 -14.63 -7.95 3.33
N SER A 112 -15.66 -8.27 4.10
CA SER A 112 -16.95 -7.59 4.02
C SER A 112 -16.82 -6.11 4.37
N LEU A 113 -16.10 -5.76 5.44
CA LEU A 113 -15.88 -4.36 5.84
C LEU A 113 -15.04 -3.59 4.79
N GLU A 114 -13.98 -4.20 4.29
CA GLU A 114 -13.13 -3.64 3.23
C GLU A 114 -13.91 -3.41 1.91
N SER A 115 -14.88 -4.27 1.61
CA SER A 115 -15.71 -4.16 0.41
C SER A 115 -16.76 -3.05 0.46
N LEU A 116 -17.00 -2.46 1.63
CA LEU A 116 -17.91 -1.31 1.78
C LEU A 116 -17.32 -0.02 1.22
N TRP A 117 -16.02 -0.01 0.88
CA TRP A 117 -15.43 1.13 0.20
C TRP A 117 -16.15 1.42 -1.13
N PRO A 118 -16.65 2.64 -1.37
CA PRO A 118 -17.53 2.92 -2.51
C PRO A 118 -16.89 2.68 -3.89
N SER A 119 -15.57 2.84 -3.99
CA SER A 119 -14.84 2.75 -5.25
C SER A 119 -14.19 1.39 -5.44
N GLU A 120 -14.86 0.49 -6.16
CA GLU A 120 -14.28 -0.82 -6.52
C GLU A 120 -12.97 -0.65 -7.29
N LYS A 121 -12.93 0.32 -8.22
CA LYS A 121 -11.74 0.63 -9.02
C LYS A 121 -10.51 0.88 -8.16
N SER A 122 -10.67 1.59 -7.04
CA SER A 122 -9.54 1.90 -6.16
C SER A 122 -8.90 0.64 -5.58
N SER A 123 -9.68 -0.34 -5.13
CA SER A 123 -9.18 -1.61 -4.60
C SER A 123 -8.34 -2.42 -5.62
N GLN A 124 -8.62 -2.25 -6.91
CA GLN A 124 -7.96 -2.98 -8.00
C GLN A 124 -6.61 -2.36 -8.41
N MET A 125 -6.32 -1.12 -7.98
CA MET A 125 -5.11 -0.37 -8.36
C MET A 125 -3.81 -0.93 -7.75
N GLY A 126 -3.90 -1.80 -6.73
CA GLY A 126 -2.73 -2.30 -6.01
C GLY A 126 -1.73 -3.07 -6.88
N SER A 127 -2.22 -3.81 -7.87
CA SER A 127 -1.36 -4.55 -8.81
C SER A 127 -0.53 -3.60 -9.69
N GLU A 128 -1.16 -2.55 -10.25
CA GLU A 128 -0.50 -1.51 -11.03
C GLU A 128 0.49 -0.72 -10.17
N PHE A 129 0.12 -0.40 -8.92
CA PHE A 129 0.98 0.31 -7.99
C PHE A 129 2.24 -0.50 -7.65
N THR A 130 2.09 -1.78 -7.33
CA THR A 130 3.22 -2.69 -7.10
C THR A 130 4.13 -2.77 -8.32
N GLU A 131 3.56 -2.89 -9.53
CA GLU A 131 4.35 -2.99 -10.75
C GLU A 131 5.14 -1.71 -11.03
N MET A 132 4.51 -0.55 -10.84
CA MET A 132 5.17 0.75 -10.92
C MET A 132 6.35 0.84 -9.93
N LEU A 133 6.16 0.49 -8.66
CA LEU A 133 7.24 0.52 -7.66
C LEU A 133 8.38 -0.45 -8.00
N ARG A 134 8.06 -1.63 -8.54
CA ARG A 134 9.06 -2.61 -8.99
C ARG A 134 9.86 -2.09 -10.18
N LYS A 135 9.21 -1.40 -11.13
CA LYS A 135 9.86 -0.80 -12.29
C LYS A 135 10.77 0.36 -11.89
N GLU A 136 10.32 1.27 -11.03
CA GLU A 136 11.14 2.39 -10.53
C GLU A 136 12.40 1.90 -9.80
N LYS A 137 12.29 0.82 -9.01
CA LYS A 137 13.41 0.25 -8.25
C LYS A 137 14.35 -0.63 -9.07
N ALA A 138 13.95 -1.07 -10.26
CA ALA A 138 14.70 -2.03 -11.04
C ALA A 138 15.86 -1.34 -11.77
N SER A 139 17.08 -1.85 -11.59
CA SER A 139 18.24 -1.46 -12.40
C SER A 139 18.35 -2.27 -13.70
N TRP A 140 17.59 -3.36 -13.81
CA TRP A 140 17.58 -4.28 -14.94
C TRP A 140 16.15 -4.70 -15.28
N LEU A 141 15.85 -4.80 -16.56
CA LEU A 141 14.67 -5.50 -17.07
C LEU A 141 15.15 -6.82 -17.66
N TRP A 142 14.62 -7.93 -17.16
CA TRP A 142 14.78 -9.21 -17.84
C TRP A 142 13.65 -9.33 -18.86
N VAL A 143 13.98 -9.47 -20.14
CA VAL A 143 13.00 -9.45 -21.23
C VAL A 143 13.04 -10.77 -21.97
N CYS A 144 11.87 -11.35 -22.20
CA CYS A 144 11.75 -12.52 -23.06
C CYS A 144 11.69 -12.09 -24.53
N SER A 145 12.64 -12.53 -25.35
CA SER A 145 12.65 -12.23 -26.79
C SER A 145 11.51 -12.86 -27.59
N THR A 146 10.78 -13.82 -27.00
CA THR A 146 9.66 -14.51 -27.68
C THR A 146 8.30 -13.86 -27.42
N CYS A 147 8.02 -13.43 -26.18
CA CYS A 147 6.72 -12.84 -25.81
C CYS A 147 6.81 -11.40 -25.31
N ASN A 148 8.00 -10.79 -25.33
CA ASN A 148 8.28 -9.43 -24.85
C ASN A 148 7.90 -9.17 -23.39
N LYS A 149 7.64 -10.22 -22.60
CA LYS A 149 7.33 -10.06 -21.18
C LYS A 149 8.55 -9.54 -20.43
N GLU A 150 8.34 -8.47 -19.68
CA GLU A 150 9.33 -7.83 -18.82
C GLU A 150 9.24 -8.33 -17.38
N TYR A 151 10.39 -8.48 -16.73
CA TYR A 151 10.51 -8.77 -15.31
C TYR A 151 11.48 -7.77 -14.66
N PRO A 152 10.99 -6.74 -13.94
CA PRO A 152 11.84 -5.74 -13.30
C PRO A 152 12.68 -6.34 -12.17
N ARG A 153 13.99 -6.11 -12.17
CA ARG A 153 14.96 -6.68 -11.21
C ARG A 153 16.07 -5.71 -10.86
N GLN A 154 16.66 -5.91 -9.68
CA GLN A 154 17.83 -5.13 -9.24
C GLN A 154 19.15 -5.65 -9.78
N LYS A 155 19.19 -6.92 -10.25
CA LYS A 155 20.39 -7.58 -10.74
C LYS A 155 20.11 -8.17 -12.12
N ALA A 156 21.13 -8.22 -12.97
CA ALA A 156 21.13 -8.95 -14.22
C ALA A 156 20.89 -10.45 -14.00
N SER A 157 20.21 -11.11 -14.94
CA SER A 157 19.92 -12.55 -14.98
C SER A 157 21.16 -13.36 -15.33
N ARG A 158 22.06 -12.81 -16.17
CA ARG A 158 23.24 -13.47 -16.74
C ARG A 158 22.89 -14.80 -17.41
N GLY A 159 21.75 -14.86 -18.11
CA GLY A 159 21.27 -16.03 -18.83
C GLY A 159 20.78 -17.19 -17.96
N ARG A 160 20.63 -16.99 -16.64
CA ARG A 160 20.26 -18.07 -15.69
C ARG A 160 18.75 -18.33 -15.57
N TYR A 161 17.94 -17.39 -16.05
CA TYR A 161 16.49 -17.41 -15.83
C TYR A 161 15.75 -17.57 -17.14
N LEU A 162 14.69 -18.38 -17.11
CA LEU A 162 13.80 -18.63 -18.24
C LEU A 162 12.50 -17.84 -18.07
N CYS A 163 11.91 -17.45 -19.19
CA CYS A 163 10.55 -16.91 -19.21
C CYS A 163 9.56 -17.95 -18.68
N ARG A 164 8.67 -17.52 -17.79
CA ARG A 164 7.64 -18.40 -17.19
C ARG A 164 6.60 -18.90 -18.21
N ILE A 165 6.47 -18.21 -19.34
CA ILE A 165 5.51 -18.52 -20.40
C ILE A 165 6.20 -19.35 -21.49
N CYS A 166 7.25 -18.79 -22.10
CA CYS A 166 7.87 -19.38 -23.30
C CYS A 166 9.04 -20.32 -23.03
N ARG A 167 9.53 -20.40 -21.78
CA ARG A 167 10.78 -21.10 -21.41
C ARG A 167 12.06 -20.59 -22.10
N THR A 168 12.00 -19.53 -22.91
CA THR A 168 13.17 -18.87 -23.50
C THR A 168 14.06 -18.22 -22.44
N VAL A 169 15.38 -18.30 -22.60
CA VAL A 169 16.35 -17.58 -21.75
C VAL A 169 16.08 -16.08 -21.82
N LEU A 170 16.00 -15.44 -20.65
CA LEU A 170 15.74 -14.01 -20.55
C LEU A 170 16.98 -13.19 -20.90
N GLN A 171 16.78 -12.09 -21.64
CA GLN A 171 17.80 -11.12 -21.99
C GLN A 171 17.84 -9.99 -20.96
N ASP A 172 19.05 -9.53 -20.64
CA ASP A 172 19.28 -8.44 -19.70
C ASP A 172 19.31 -7.09 -20.41
N ILE A 173 18.35 -6.22 -20.09
CA ILE A 173 18.30 -4.84 -20.58
C ILE A 173 18.53 -3.89 -19.38
N PRO A 174 19.58 -3.04 -19.39
CA PRO A 174 19.78 -2.04 -18.35
C PRO A 174 18.58 -1.08 -18.27
N ASN A 175 18.03 -0.89 -17.07
CA ASN A 175 16.99 0.09 -16.84
C ASN A 175 17.62 1.41 -16.38
N LYS A 176 17.64 2.42 -17.26
CA LYS A 176 18.20 3.74 -16.95
C LYS A 176 17.35 4.56 -15.96
N ALA A 177 16.15 4.09 -15.60
CA ALA A 177 15.22 4.77 -14.70
C ALA A 177 15.71 4.89 -13.23
N SER A 178 16.97 4.55 -12.93
CA SER A 178 17.53 4.55 -11.57
C SER A 178 18.80 5.39 -11.39
N GLN A 179 19.07 6.38 -12.27
CA GLN A 179 20.02 7.47 -11.98
C GLN A 179 19.28 8.72 -11.55
#